data_AF-A0A0E3B7K7-F1
#
_entry.id   AF-A0A0E3B7K7-F1
#
_cell.length_a   1.000
_cell.length_b   1.000
_cell.length_c   1.000
_cell.angle_alpha   90.00
_cell.angle_beta   90.00
_cell.angle_gamma   90.00
#
_symmetry.space_group_name_H-M   'P 1'
#
loop_
_entity.id
_entity.type
_entity.pdbx_description
1 polymer ?
#
loop_
_entity_poly.entity_id
_entity_poly.type
_entity_poly.pdbx_seq_one_letter_code
_entity_poly.pdbx_strand_id
1 'polypeptide(L)'
;MTAGYIYILQNAAFGSYVVKIGLTTRAPDLRASEIYAGATGVPMPFEIAHAFSVGDCEEAERRIHKRLATYRLNRRREFFRVPPRVAATVVQDICSQINSEHSMPPPSAIELGTPYASQPPAIEVAIQDSYFESDRIYAVRPEDLRKSAIGTSCLTPEQHERSRVLSMIFHEVFPWSGEQWVESFSRDEGPERELRIWESMAKAFMLIDQVDLVTEEMKKEAFVLLLARSMSPTSEVLREVRLRNFSRATANRLLKGYELKPIPFAIRVKELVRNFVCEA
;
A
#
# COMPACT_ATOMS: atom_id res chain seq x y z
N MET A 1 -16.85 10.95 23.99
CA MET A 1 -17.94 10.61 23.05
C MET A 1 -18.45 11.88 22.42
N THR A 2 -17.78 12.29 21.35
CA THR A 2 -18.12 13.48 20.58
C THR A 2 -18.62 13.04 19.22
N ALA A 3 -19.93 13.08 19.01
CA ALA A 3 -20.52 12.73 17.71
C ALA A 3 -20.14 13.78 16.65
N GLY A 4 -19.91 13.33 15.42
CA GLY A 4 -19.49 14.20 14.33
C GLY A 4 -19.27 13.45 13.03
N TYR A 5 -18.33 13.94 12.24
CA TYR A 5 -17.98 13.39 10.93
C TYR A 5 -16.48 13.24 10.80
N ILE A 6 -16.07 12.20 10.09
CA ILE A 6 -14.74 12.12 9.49
C ILE A 6 -14.86 12.49 8.02
N TYR A 7 -14.05 13.44 7.56
CA TYR A 7 -13.98 13.85 6.16
C TYR A 7 -12.65 13.46 5.52
N ILE A 8 -12.69 13.32 4.20
CA ILE A 8 -11.54 13.14 3.32
C ILE A 8 -11.55 14.30 2.33
N LEU A 9 -10.52 15.15 2.37
CA LEU A 9 -10.36 16.26 1.45
C LEU A 9 -9.27 15.97 0.41
N GLN A 10 -9.49 16.45 -0.81
CA GLN A 10 -8.52 16.48 -1.87
C GLN A 10 -8.21 17.90 -2.31
N ASN A 11 -7.01 18.09 -2.86
CA ASN A 11 -6.58 19.34 -3.43
C ASN A 11 -5.91 19.04 -4.76
N ALA A 12 -6.41 19.64 -5.85
CA ALA A 12 -5.89 19.39 -7.19
C ALA A 12 -4.38 19.64 -7.34
N ALA A 13 -3.80 20.53 -6.52
CA ALA A 13 -2.36 20.84 -6.57
C ALA A 13 -1.47 19.84 -5.82
N PHE A 14 -2.02 18.94 -5.01
CA PHE A 14 -1.22 18.03 -4.16
C PHE A 14 -1.00 16.64 -4.77
N GLY A 15 -1.62 16.35 -5.92
CA GLY A 15 -1.59 15.04 -6.58
C GLY A 15 -2.80 14.18 -6.23
N SER A 16 -3.14 13.26 -7.11
CA SER A 16 -4.38 12.48 -7.06
C SER A 16 -4.47 11.57 -5.84
N TYR A 17 -3.35 11.11 -5.30
CA TYR A 17 -3.31 10.24 -4.11
C TYR A 17 -2.98 10.99 -2.82
N VAL A 18 -2.96 12.32 -2.80
CA VAL A 18 -2.77 13.07 -1.55
C VAL A 18 -4.12 13.52 -1.00
N VAL A 19 -4.45 12.99 0.18
CA VAL A 19 -5.69 13.30 0.90
C VAL A 19 -5.40 13.88 2.27
N LYS A 20 -6.27 14.77 2.74
CA LYS A 20 -6.35 15.18 4.15
C LYS A 20 -7.50 14.45 4.81
N ILE A 21 -7.24 13.79 5.95
CA ILE A 21 -8.27 13.07 6.71
C ILE A 21 -8.40 13.71 8.08
N GLY A 22 -9.54 14.30 8.38
CA GLY A 22 -9.76 14.97 9.66
C GLY A 22 -11.20 14.86 10.15
N LEU A 23 -11.45 15.39 11.34
CA LEU A 23 -12.77 15.38 11.97
C LEU A 23 -13.45 16.75 12.02
N THR A 24 -14.77 16.72 12.22
CA THR A 24 -15.60 17.89 12.49
C THR A 24 -16.86 17.50 13.26
N THR A 25 -17.29 18.34 14.20
CA THR A 25 -18.61 18.25 14.85
C THR A 25 -19.70 19.04 14.11
N ARG A 26 -19.29 19.84 13.13
CA ARG A 26 -20.15 20.63 12.25
C ARG A 26 -20.29 19.98 10.87
N ALA A 27 -21.16 20.54 10.03
CA ALA A 27 -21.30 20.11 8.64
C ALA A 27 -19.94 20.15 7.89
N PRO A 28 -19.55 19.05 7.19
CA PRO A 28 -18.23 18.94 6.55
C PRO A 28 -17.91 19.99 5.50
N ASP A 29 -18.91 20.45 4.74
CA ASP A 29 -18.84 21.52 3.74
C ASP A 29 -18.38 22.86 4.33
N LEU A 30 -18.95 23.23 5.48
CA LEU A 30 -18.53 24.42 6.21
C LEU A 30 -17.09 24.29 6.69
N ARG A 31 -16.71 23.11 7.19
CA ARG A 31 -15.34 22.86 7.68
C ARG A 31 -14.30 22.92 6.56
N ALA A 32 -14.60 22.36 5.39
CA ALA A 32 -13.70 22.42 4.23
C ALA A 32 -13.43 23.88 3.81
N SER A 33 -14.49 24.70 3.78
CA SER A 33 -14.41 26.13 3.45
C SER A 33 -13.53 26.91 4.44
N GLU A 34 -13.68 26.65 5.74
CA GLU A 34 -12.86 27.28 6.79
C GLU A 34 -11.37 26.93 6.70
N ILE A 35 -11.08 25.65 6.42
CA ILE A 35 -9.70 25.18 6.27
C ILE A 35 -9.03 25.93 5.12
N TYR A 36 -9.73 26.13 4.01
CA TYR A 36 -9.20 26.89 2.89
C TYR A 36 -9.03 28.38 3.24
N ALA A 37 -10.07 29.03 3.76
CA ALA A 37 -10.04 30.45 4.09
C ALA A 37 -8.94 30.81 5.11
N GLY A 38 -8.63 29.92 6.06
CA GLY A 38 -7.58 30.11 7.05
C GLY A 38 -6.19 29.68 6.60
N ALA A 39 -6.03 29.01 5.44
CA ALA A 39 -4.77 28.44 5.01
C ALA A 39 -4.06 29.33 3.97
N THR A 40 -3.21 30.24 4.44
CA THR A 40 -2.41 31.16 3.62
C THR A 40 -1.36 30.50 2.72
N GLY A 41 -1.23 29.17 2.75
CA GLY A 41 -0.24 28.39 2.00
C GLY A 41 -0.82 27.26 1.15
N VAL A 42 -2.13 27.25 0.90
CA VAL A 42 -2.79 26.22 0.08
C VAL A 42 -3.18 26.83 -1.26
N PRO A 43 -2.64 26.35 -2.40
CA PRO A 43 -2.75 27.03 -3.69
C PRO A 43 -4.15 26.93 -4.33
N MET A 44 -4.88 25.84 -4.10
CA MET A 44 -6.22 25.58 -4.66
C MET A 44 -7.20 25.25 -3.53
N PRO A 45 -8.52 25.38 -3.70
CA PRO A 45 -9.48 24.97 -2.68
C PRO A 45 -9.43 23.46 -2.41
N PHE A 46 -9.88 23.07 -1.22
CA PHE A 46 -10.12 21.67 -0.90
C PHE A 46 -11.51 21.25 -1.36
N GLU A 47 -11.59 20.07 -1.97
CA GLU A 47 -12.83 19.39 -2.31
C GLU A 47 -13.07 18.24 -1.33
N ILE A 48 -14.33 18.02 -0.95
CA ILE A 48 -14.71 16.88 -0.11
C ILE A 48 -14.80 15.66 -1.02
N ALA A 49 -13.86 14.74 -0.89
CA ALA A 49 -13.93 13.45 -1.56
C ALA A 49 -15.01 12.57 -0.94
N HIS A 50 -15.01 12.46 0.39
CA HIS A 50 -15.99 11.68 1.16
C HIS A 50 -16.16 12.27 2.57
N ALA A 51 -17.30 12.04 3.20
CA ALA A 51 -17.48 12.24 4.64
C ALA A 51 -18.44 11.20 5.24
N PHE A 52 -18.16 10.77 6.47
CA PHE A 52 -18.88 9.70 7.17
C PHE A 52 -19.26 10.14 8.58
N SER A 53 -20.52 9.95 8.97
CA SER A 53 -21.00 10.23 10.33
C SER A 53 -20.52 9.18 11.33
N VAL A 54 -20.10 9.60 12.52
CA VAL A 54 -19.62 8.69 13.57
C VAL A 54 -20.02 9.17 14.98
N GLY A 55 -20.32 8.22 15.86
CA GLY A 55 -20.71 8.47 17.25
C GLY A 55 -19.58 9.01 18.13
N ASP A 56 -18.33 8.67 17.81
CA ASP A 56 -17.13 9.22 18.44
C ASP A 56 -16.07 9.57 17.38
N CYS A 57 -16.06 10.83 16.96
CA CYS A 57 -15.19 11.30 15.88
C CYS A 57 -13.71 11.43 16.31
N GLU A 58 -13.44 11.67 17.59
CA GLU A 58 -12.07 11.76 18.12
C GLU A 58 -11.41 10.37 18.11
N GLU A 59 -12.15 9.36 18.59
CA GLU A 59 -11.66 7.98 18.57
C GLU A 59 -11.52 7.44 17.14
N ALA A 60 -12.47 7.78 16.26
CA ALA A 60 -12.42 7.41 14.85
C ALA A 60 -11.17 7.97 14.16
N GLU A 61 -10.93 9.28 14.29
CA GLU A 61 -9.76 9.93 13.70
C GLU A 61 -8.45 9.26 14.19
N ARG A 62 -8.35 9.01 15.50
CA ARG A 62 -7.19 8.36 16.10
C ARG A 62 -6.95 6.96 15.53
N ARG A 63 -7.99 6.13 15.43
CA ARG A 63 -7.88 4.77 14.84
C ARG A 63 -7.51 4.83 13.36
N ILE A 64 -8.10 5.74 12.59
CA ILE A 64 -7.82 5.92 11.16
C ILE A 64 -6.36 6.36 10.95
N HIS A 65 -5.91 7.37 11.68
CA HIS A 65 -4.53 7.86 11.58
C HIS A 65 -3.51 6.81 12.00
N LYS A 66 -3.85 5.94 12.97
CA LYS A 66 -3.01 4.80 13.33
C LYS A 66 -2.94 3.79 12.17
N ARG A 67 -4.09 3.38 11.62
CA ARG A 67 -4.16 2.39 10.54
C ARG A 67 -3.48 2.85 9.24
N LEU A 68 -3.49 4.16 8.98
CA LEU A 68 -2.83 4.78 7.82
C LEU A 68 -1.48 5.43 8.15
N ALA A 69 -0.92 5.19 9.34
CA ALA A 69 0.29 5.88 9.82
C ALA A 69 1.48 5.75 8.85
N THR A 70 1.63 4.58 8.21
CA THR A 70 2.70 4.32 7.24
C THR A 70 2.64 5.28 6.05
N TYR A 71 1.44 5.70 5.63
CA TYR A 71 1.18 6.53 4.46
C TYR A 71 1.14 8.04 4.77
N ARG A 72 1.37 8.43 6.02
CA ARG A 72 1.35 9.82 6.47
C ARG A 72 2.56 10.59 5.93
N LEU A 73 2.31 11.68 5.21
CA LEU A 73 3.37 12.50 4.58
C LEU A 73 4.17 13.30 5.60
N ASN A 74 3.50 13.77 6.66
CA ASN A 74 4.13 14.51 7.74
C ASN A 74 3.52 14.08 9.07
N ARG A 75 4.35 13.63 10.01
CA ARG A 75 3.90 13.13 11.32
C ARG A 75 3.08 14.14 12.13
N ARG A 76 3.24 15.44 11.87
CA ARG A 76 2.54 16.54 12.56
C ARG A 76 1.30 17.05 11.82
N ARG A 77 0.99 16.50 10.63
CA ARG A 77 -0.11 16.96 9.78
C ARG A 77 -0.95 15.78 9.35
N GLU A 78 -2.19 16.01 8.97
CA GLU A 78 -3.18 14.97 8.68
C GLU A 78 -3.24 14.65 7.18
N PHE A 79 -2.10 14.73 6.50
CA PHE A 79 -1.98 14.44 5.07
C PHE A 79 -1.40 13.05 4.86
N PHE A 80 -2.02 12.29 3.97
CA PHE A 80 -1.68 10.92 3.66
C PHE A 80 -1.56 10.77 2.15
N ARG A 81 -0.57 9.98 1.71
CA ARG A 81 -0.48 9.53 0.32
C ARG A 81 -1.12 8.15 0.21
N VAL A 82 -2.38 8.11 -0.17
CA VAL A 82 -3.21 6.92 -0.31
C VAL A 82 -4.33 7.21 -1.32
N PRO A 83 -4.74 6.27 -2.19
CA PRO A 83 -5.80 6.56 -3.14
C PRO A 83 -7.10 6.91 -2.40
N PRO A 84 -7.89 7.91 -2.85
CA PRO A 84 -9.10 8.35 -2.16
C PRO A 84 -10.09 7.22 -1.87
N ARG A 85 -10.24 6.27 -2.80
CA ARG A 85 -11.07 5.07 -2.62
C ARG A 85 -10.63 4.23 -1.42
N VAL A 86 -9.31 4.06 -1.24
CA VAL A 86 -8.73 3.24 -0.17
C VAL A 86 -8.91 3.95 1.17
N ALA A 87 -8.69 5.27 1.19
CA ALA A 87 -8.98 6.08 2.36
C ALA A 87 -10.47 6.00 2.74
N ALA A 88 -11.38 6.12 1.78
CA ALA A 88 -12.83 6.03 2.00
C ALA A 88 -13.23 4.68 2.62
N THR A 89 -12.76 3.56 2.07
CA THR A 89 -13.01 2.23 2.65
C THR A 89 -12.50 2.13 4.09
N VAL A 90 -11.26 2.58 4.35
CA VAL A 90 -10.69 2.52 5.72
C VAL A 90 -11.47 3.39 6.71
N VAL A 91 -11.87 4.60 6.30
CA VAL A 91 -12.66 5.51 7.14
C VAL A 91 -14.04 4.91 7.41
N GLN A 92 -14.73 4.43 6.37
CA GLN A 92 -16.05 3.81 6.49
C GLN A 92 -16.03 2.58 7.40
N ASP A 93 -15.04 1.70 7.26
CA ASP A 93 -14.85 0.52 8.11
C ASP A 93 -14.77 0.93 9.59
N ILE A 94 -13.90 1.90 9.92
CA ILE A 94 -13.67 2.32 11.30
C ILE A 94 -14.89 3.04 11.86
N CYS A 95 -15.52 3.93 11.10
CA CYS A 95 -16.76 4.58 11.52
C CYS A 95 -17.87 3.56 11.77
N SER A 96 -17.97 2.50 10.95
CA SER A 96 -18.95 1.43 11.14
C SER A 96 -18.69 0.60 12.40
N GLN A 97 -17.43 0.28 12.68
CA GLN A 97 -17.03 -0.40 13.91
C GLN A 97 -17.39 0.41 15.16
N ILE A 98 -17.01 1.69 15.18
CA ILE A 98 -17.29 2.58 16.31
C ILE A 98 -18.79 2.79 16.49
N ASN A 99 -19.54 3.00 15.41
CA ASN A 99 -20.99 3.13 15.51
C ASN A 99 -21.62 1.84 16.07
N SER A 100 -21.14 0.68 15.65
CA SER A 100 -21.60 -0.62 16.19
C SER A 100 -21.27 -0.78 17.67
N GLU A 101 -20.06 -0.39 18.10
CA GLU A 101 -19.64 -0.35 19.51
C GLU A 101 -20.56 0.55 20.36
N HIS A 102 -21.15 1.59 19.76
CA HIS A 102 -22.04 2.55 20.41
C HIS A 102 -23.53 2.36 20.11
N SER A 103 -23.94 1.25 19.47
CA SER A 103 -25.35 1.01 19.06
C SER A 103 -25.94 2.14 18.20
N MET A 104 -25.11 2.79 17.39
CA MET A 104 -25.47 3.83 16.44
C MET A 104 -25.69 3.23 15.04
N PRO A 105 -26.48 3.87 14.16
CA PRO A 105 -26.65 3.41 12.79
C PRO A 105 -25.32 3.39 12.01
N PRO A 106 -25.24 2.60 10.91
CA PRO A 106 -24.10 2.65 9.99
C PRO A 106 -23.80 4.09 9.55
N PRO A 107 -22.54 4.43 9.27
CA PRO A 107 -22.17 5.78 8.88
C PRO A 107 -22.90 6.21 7.59
N SER A 108 -23.60 7.34 7.65
CA SER A 108 -24.16 7.97 6.46
C SER A 108 -23.03 8.58 5.64
N ALA A 109 -22.87 8.12 4.41
CA ALA A 109 -21.97 8.75 3.45
C ALA A 109 -22.62 10.03 2.92
N ILE A 110 -21.91 11.16 3.02
CA ILE A 110 -22.31 12.39 2.35
C ILE A 110 -21.69 12.35 0.95
N GLU A 111 -22.48 11.96 -0.05
CA GLU A 111 -22.09 12.03 -1.45
C GLU A 111 -22.28 13.46 -1.97
N LEU A 112 -21.19 14.21 -2.08
CA LEU A 112 -21.14 15.47 -2.83
C LEU A 112 -20.48 15.13 -4.17
N GLY A 113 -21.27 15.07 -5.24
CA GLY A 113 -20.97 14.29 -6.44
C GLY A 113 -19.62 14.53 -7.13
N THR A 114 -18.93 13.44 -7.51
CA THR A 114 -18.78 12.96 -8.91
C THR A 114 -18.03 11.60 -8.96
N PRO A 115 -18.12 10.85 -10.09
CA PRO A 115 -18.00 9.39 -10.09
C PRO A 115 -16.58 8.90 -10.40
N TYR A 116 -16.14 7.84 -9.73
CA TYR A 116 -15.04 7.02 -10.23
C TYR A 116 -15.38 5.54 -10.10
N ALA A 117 -15.85 4.96 -11.19
CA ALA A 117 -16.10 3.54 -11.35
C ALA A 117 -15.05 2.95 -12.31
N SER A 118 -14.34 1.90 -11.87
CA SER A 118 -14.13 0.63 -12.60
C SER A 118 -13.06 -0.23 -11.92
N GLN A 119 -13.36 -1.53 -11.79
CA GLN A 119 -12.43 -2.61 -11.42
C GLN A 119 -11.82 -3.23 -12.69
N PRO A 120 -10.59 -3.76 -12.66
CA PRO A 120 -10.08 -4.63 -13.72
C PRO A 120 -10.03 -6.12 -13.30
N PRO A 121 -10.08 -7.06 -14.28
CA PRO A 121 -10.05 -8.51 -14.05
C PRO A 121 -8.63 -9.12 -14.05
N ALA A 122 -8.50 -10.34 -13.51
CA ALA A 122 -7.27 -11.09 -13.29
C ALA A 122 -6.85 -11.99 -14.48
N ILE A 123 -5.55 -12.06 -14.80
CA ILE A 123 -4.92 -13.07 -15.69
C ILE A 123 -3.48 -13.38 -15.21
N GLU A 124 -3.10 -14.67 -15.23
CA GLU A 124 -1.78 -15.23 -14.86
C GLU A 124 -0.80 -15.34 -16.05
N VAL A 125 0.52 -15.29 -15.77
CA VAL A 125 1.61 -15.56 -16.74
C VAL A 125 2.78 -16.31 -16.07
N ALA A 126 3.34 -17.29 -16.78
CA ALA A 126 4.49 -18.13 -16.39
C ALA A 126 5.83 -17.64 -16.99
N ILE A 127 6.97 -17.91 -16.33
CA ILE A 127 8.33 -17.57 -16.81
C ILE A 127 9.30 -18.74 -16.58
N GLN A 128 10.30 -18.90 -17.46
CA GLN A 128 11.29 -19.98 -17.50
C GLN A 128 12.75 -19.51 -17.32
N ASP A 129 13.60 -20.48 -16.98
CA ASP A 129 14.93 -20.57 -16.33
C ASP A 129 16.18 -19.82 -16.87
N SER A 130 17.17 -19.55 -15.99
CA SER A 130 18.55 -20.14 -16.03
C SER A 130 19.49 -19.64 -14.89
N TYR A 131 20.71 -20.20 -14.78
CA TYR A 131 21.41 -20.66 -13.55
C TYR A 131 22.80 -20.03 -13.18
N PHE A 132 23.29 -20.40 -11.96
CA PHE A 132 24.68 -20.61 -11.40
C PHE A 132 25.47 -19.41 -10.78
N GLU A 133 26.45 -19.50 -9.84
CA GLU A 133 26.68 -20.20 -8.53
C GLU A 133 27.90 -19.56 -7.73
N SER A 134 27.96 -19.75 -6.39
CA SER A 134 29.07 -19.75 -5.37
C SER A 134 29.42 -18.50 -4.51
N ASP A 135 29.27 -18.55 -3.16
CA ASP A 135 29.64 -17.52 -2.11
C ASP A 135 29.35 -16.04 -2.46
N ARG A 136 28.28 -15.93 -3.23
CA ARG A 136 27.78 -14.79 -3.97
C ARG A 136 26.30 -14.67 -3.63
N ILE A 137 25.70 -13.54 -3.99
CA ILE A 137 24.25 -13.44 -3.99
C ILE A 137 23.73 -14.34 -5.10
N TYR A 138 22.84 -15.28 -4.76
CA TYR A 138 22.19 -16.16 -5.73
C TYR A 138 20.80 -15.61 -6.03
N ALA A 139 20.51 -15.37 -7.31
CA ALA A 139 19.14 -15.21 -7.75
C ALA A 139 18.50 -16.61 -7.77
N VAL A 140 17.49 -16.81 -6.94
CA VAL A 140 16.66 -18.01 -6.95
C VAL A 140 15.30 -17.60 -7.50
N ARG A 141 14.73 -18.41 -8.39
CA ARG A 141 13.37 -18.12 -8.85
C ARG A 141 12.39 -18.41 -7.73
N PRO A 142 11.39 -17.56 -7.52
CA PRO A 142 10.38 -17.80 -6.49
C PRO A 142 9.66 -19.15 -6.62
N GLU A 143 9.51 -19.68 -7.85
CA GLU A 143 8.89 -21.00 -8.09
C GLU A 143 9.70 -22.17 -7.53
N ASP A 144 11.02 -22.03 -7.44
CA ASP A 144 11.92 -23.07 -6.93
C ASP A 144 11.91 -23.11 -5.39
N LEU A 145 11.30 -22.11 -4.75
CA LEU A 145 11.18 -22.04 -3.30
C LEU A 145 9.99 -22.88 -2.83
N ARG A 146 10.25 -23.78 -1.87
CA ARG A 146 9.18 -24.44 -1.14
C ARG A 146 8.52 -23.42 -0.22
N LYS A 147 7.24 -23.12 -0.48
CA LYS A 147 6.43 -22.25 0.37
C LYS A 147 6.29 -22.86 1.77
N SER A 148 6.49 -22.05 2.80
CA SER A 148 6.15 -22.41 4.18
C SER A 148 4.66 -22.69 4.32
N ALA A 149 4.29 -23.45 5.36
CA ALA A 149 2.90 -23.74 5.67
C ALA A 149 2.13 -22.45 6.03
N ILE A 150 0.82 -22.43 5.75
CA ILE A 150 -0.08 -21.38 6.24
C ILE A 150 -0.03 -21.39 7.78
N GLY A 151 0.02 -20.21 8.39
CA GLY A 151 0.09 -20.09 9.85
C GLY A 151 1.46 -20.44 10.44
N THR A 152 2.53 -20.37 9.65
CA THR A 152 3.91 -20.41 10.16
C THR A 152 4.13 -19.30 11.19
N SER A 153 3.50 -18.14 11.00
CA SER A 153 3.37 -17.09 12.00
C SER A 153 1.92 -16.62 12.14
N CYS A 154 1.62 -15.99 13.28
CA CYS A 154 0.33 -15.35 13.53
C CYS A 154 0.47 -13.83 13.39
N LEU A 155 -0.34 -13.23 12.51
CA LEU A 155 -0.37 -11.78 12.35
C LEU A 155 -1.11 -11.12 13.52
N THR A 156 -0.59 -10.00 13.99
CA THR A 156 -1.32 -9.15 14.95
C THR A 156 -2.52 -8.48 14.25
N PRO A 157 -3.53 -8.01 15.00
CA PRO A 157 -4.66 -7.27 14.41
C PRO A 157 -4.21 -6.08 13.55
N GLU A 158 -3.18 -5.35 14.00
CA GLU A 158 -2.60 -4.22 13.27
C GLU A 158 -1.92 -4.65 11.96
N GLN A 159 -1.23 -5.79 11.96
CA GLN A 159 -0.65 -6.36 10.75
C GLN A 159 -1.72 -6.82 9.76
N HIS A 160 -2.82 -7.37 10.26
CA HIS A 160 -3.97 -7.76 9.45
C HIS A 160 -4.61 -6.55 8.76
N GLU A 161 -4.74 -5.43 9.49
CA GLU A 161 -5.25 -4.17 8.95
C GLU A 161 -4.33 -3.59 7.87
N ARG A 162 -3.01 -3.57 8.12
CA ARG A 162 -2.00 -3.10 7.16
C ARG A 162 -1.97 -3.96 5.89
N SER A 163 -2.05 -5.28 6.04
CA SER A 163 -2.16 -6.23 4.92
C SER A 163 -3.36 -5.94 4.02
N ARG A 164 -4.54 -5.67 4.61
CA ARG A 164 -5.74 -5.27 3.85
C ARG A 164 -5.57 -3.93 3.14
N VAL A 165 -4.83 -2.98 3.69
CA VAL A 165 -4.55 -1.72 2.98
C VAL A 165 -3.68 -1.96 1.76
N LEU A 166 -2.67 -2.83 1.86
CA LEU A 166 -1.84 -3.21 0.71
C LEU A 166 -2.67 -3.89 -0.38
N SER A 167 -3.58 -4.81 0.00
CA SER A 167 -4.45 -5.49 -0.97
C SER A 167 -5.32 -4.51 -1.75
N MET A 168 -5.84 -3.45 -1.10
CA MET A 168 -6.61 -2.41 -1.77
C MET A 168 -5.77 -1.51 -2.69
N ILE A 169 -4.53 -1.17 -2.29
CA ILE A 169 -3.63 -0.34 -3.10
C ILE A 169 -3.23 -1.08 -4.38
N PHE A 170 -2.86 -2.36 -4.25
CA PHE A 170 -2.37 -3.14 -5.36
C PHE A 170 -3.46 -3.86 -6.16
N HIS A 171 -4.73 -3.78 -5.76
CA HIS A 171 -5.82 -4.56 -6.36
C HIS A 171 -5.85 -4.55 -7.90
N GLU A 172 -5.59 -3.40 -8.53
CA GLU A 172 -5.62 -3.26 -9.99
C GLU A 172 -4.52 -4.07 -10.72
N VAL A 173 -3.38 -4.27 -10.06
CA VAL A 173 -2.19 -4.94 -10.62
C VAL A 173 -1.91 -6.31 -10.00
N PHE A 174 -2.49 -6.56 -8.82
CA PHE A 174 -2.35 -7.78 -8.04
C PHE A 174 -3.68 -8.07 -7.32
N PRO A 175 -4.66 -8.66 -8.03
CA PRO A 175 -6.06 -8.74 -7.61
C PRO A 175 -6.34 -9.87 -6.62
N TRP A 176 -5.44 -10.09 -5.66
CA TRP A 176 -5.66 -11.02 -4.55
C TRP A 176 -6.62 -10.41 -3.52
N SER A 177 -7.46 -11.25 -2.90
CA SER A 177 -8.35 -10.84 -1.81
C SER A 177 -7.56 -10.45 -0.56
N GLY A 178 -8.20 -9.70 0.35
CA GLY A 178 -7.57 -9.35 1.63
C GLY A 178 -7.17 -10.59 2.45
N GLU A 179 -7.95 -11.66 2.38
CA GLU A 179 -7.67 -12.94 3.03
C GLU A 179 -6.46 -13.63 2.40
N GLN A 180 -6.34 -13.63 1.07
CA GLN A 180 -5.18 -14.20 0.38
C GLN A 180 -3.88 -13.46 0.74
N TRP A 181 -3.93 -12.14 0.87
CA TRP A 181 -2.79 -11.35 1.35
C TRP A 181 -2.39 -11.71 2.79
N VAL A 182 -3.36 -11.81 3.70
CA VAL A 182 -3.13 -12.19 5.10
C VAL A 182 -2.57 -13.61 5.21
N GLU A 183 -3.14 -14.56 4.46
CA GLU A 183 -2.65 -15.93 4.40
C GLU A 183 -1.21 -15.97 3.88
N SER A 184 -0.91 -15.20 2.84
CA SER A 184 0.45 -15.11 2.29
C SER A 184 1.45 -14.66 3.36
N PHE A 185 1.16 -13.58 4.09
CA PHE A 185 2.04 -13.10 5.16
C PHE A 185 2.14 -14.07 6.35
N SER A 186 1.11 -14.89 6.60
CA SER A 186 1.16 -15.90 7.66
C SER A 186 2.19 -17.01 7.40
N ARG A 187 2.71 -17.11 6.17
CA ARG A 187 3.77 -18.06 5.78
C ARG A 187 5.17 -17.53 6.13
N ASP A 188 5.30 -16.24 6.40
CA ASP A 188 6.58 -15.61 6.72
C ASP A 188 6.93 -15.81 8.19
N GLU A 189 8.19 -16.12 8.50
CA GLU A 189 8.70 -16.14 9.89
C GLU A 189 8.70 -14.73 10.52
N GLY A 190 8.79 -13.69 9.68
CA GLY A 190 8.86 -12.29 10.10
C GLY A 190 7.87 -11.40 9.35
N PRO A 191 6.55 -11.55 9.57
CA PRO A 191 5.52 -10.83 8.80
C PRO A 191 5.65 -9.31 8.91
N GLU A 192 6.16 -8.79 10.02
CA GLU A 192 6.43 -7.35 10.18
C GLU A 192 7.47 -6.82 9.18
N ARG A 193 8.52 -7.61 8.93
CA ARG A 193 9.57 -7.24 7.99
C ARG A 193 9.01 -7.19 6.57
N GLU A 194 8.26 -8.23 6.19
CA GLU A 194 7.65 -8.33 4.87
C GLU A 194 6.62 -7.23 4.64
N LEU A 195 5.75 -6.95 5.61
CA LEU A 195 4.82 -5.82 5.53
C LEU A 195 5.53 -4.50 5.24
N ARG A 196 6.67 -4.22 5.89
CA ARG A 196 7.44 -2.99 5.62
C ARG A 196 8.01 -2.92 4.21
N ILE A 197 8.42 -4.06 3.65
CA ILE A 197 8.90 -4.15 2.26
C ILE A 197 7.77 -3.79 1.31
N TRP A 198 6.60 -4.41 1.48
CA TRP A 198 5.41 -4.16 0.67
C TRP A 198 4.85 -2.75 0.85
N GLU A 199 4.88 -2.19 2.06
CA GLU A 199 4.49 -0.80 2.34
C GLU A 199 5.45 0.20 1.68
N SER A 200 6.75 -0.06 1.67
CA SER A 200 7.72 0.76 0.93
C SER A 200 7.45 0.68 -0.58
N MET A 201 7.10 -0.51 -1.07
CA MET A 201 6.68 -0.71 -2.45
C MET A 201 5.42 0.09 -2.78
N ALA A 202 4.41 0.06 -1.91
CA ALA A 202 3.15 0.78 -2.08
C ALA A 202 3.36 2.29 -2.15
N LYS A 203 4.22 2.85 -1.27
CA LYS A 203 4.60 4.27 -1.30
C LYS A 203 5.20 4.67 -2.64
N ALA A 204 6.15 3.88 -3.14
CA ALA A 204 6.80 4.13 -4.41
C ALA A 204 5.83 3.97 -5.59
N PHE A 205 4.97 2.95 -5.54
CA PHE A 205 3.95 2.68 -6.56
C PHE A 205 2.97 3.84 -6.70
N MET A 206 2.56 4.43 -5.58
CA MET A 206 1.70 5.62 -5.53
C MET A 206 2.37 6.91 -6.00
N LEU A 207 3.65 6.90 -6.41
CA LEU A 207 4.26 8.03 -7.12
C LEU A 207 3.98 7.99 -8.62
N ILE A 208 3.40 6.90 -9.14
CA ILE A 208 3.01 6.83 -10.55
C ILE A 208 1.97 7.89 -10.91
N ASP A 209 1.18 8.35 -9.93
CA ASP A 209 0.19 9.42 -10.09
C ASP A 209 0.79 10.78 -10.48
N GLN A 210 2.11 10.94 -10.33
CA GLN A 210 2.85 12.13 -10.76
C GLN A 210 3.24 12.08 -12.24
N VAL A 211 2.90 11.00 -12.94
CA VAL A 211 3.11 10.85 -14.39
C VAL A 211 1.84 11.26 -15.11
N ASP A 212 1.96 12.14 -16.10
CA ASP A 212 0.82 12.55 -16.93
C ASP A 212 0.24 11.33 -17.67
N LEU A 213 -1.09 11.16 -17.62
CA LEU A 213 -1.84 10.13 -18.35
C LEU A 213 -1.39 8.69 -18.06
N VAL A 214 -1.41 8.28 -16.80
CA VAL A 214 -1.11 6.88 -16.39
C VAL A 214 -2.11 5.90 -17.00
N THR A 215 -1.59 4.89 -17.71
CA THR A 215 -2.38 3.75 -18.20
C THR A 215 -2.30 2.53 -17.27
N GLU A 216 -3.19 1.57 -17.45
CA GLU A 216 -3.15 0.30 -16.71
C GLU A 216 -1.88 -0.51 -17.01
N GLU A 217 -1.38 -0.45 -18.25
CA GLU A 217 -0.12 -1.10 -18.64
C GLU A 217 1.08 -0.48 -17.92
N MET A 218 1.07 0.85 -17.72
CA MET A 218 2.09 1.53 -16.92
C MET A 218 2.03 1.12 -15.46
N LYS A 219 0.83 0.97 -14.87
CA LYS A 219 0.70 0.47 -13.49
C LYS A 219 1.25 -0.95 -13.35
N LYS A 220 0.91 -1.85 -14.28
CA LYS A 220 1.43 -3.22 -14.29
C LYS A 220 2.96 -3.25 -14.41
N GLU A 221 3.54 -2.46 -15.30
CA GLU A 221 5.00 -2.37 -15.44
C GLU A 221 5.66 -1.73 -14.22
N ALA A 222 5.05 -0.69 -13.63
CA ALA A 222 5.53 -0.07 -12.40
C ALA A 222 5.57 -1.04 -11.23
N PHE A 223 4.53 -1.87 -11.08
CA PHE A 223 4.47 -2.93 -10.08
C PHE A 223 5.63 -3.91 -10.25
N VAL A 224 5.87 -4.41 -11.48
CA VAL A 224 6.97 -5.34 -11.78
C VAL A 224 8.33 -4.69 -11.51
N LEU A 225 8.53 -3.45 -11.93
CA LEU A 225 9.77 -2.71 -11.68
C LEU A 225 10.04 -2.54 -10.18
N LEU A 226 9.02 -2.20 -9.40
CA LEU A 226 9.15 -2.00 -7.96
C LEU A 226 9.34 -3.31 -7.19
N LEU A 227 8.69 -4.39 -7.64
CA LEU A 227 8.92 -5.73 -7.12
C LEU A 227 10.38 -6.14 -7.36
N ALA A 228 10.89 -6.00 -8.58
CA ALA A 228 12.30 -6.24 -8.88
C ALA A 228 13.23 -5.34 -8.04
N ARG A 229 12.88 -4.06 -7.88
CA ARG A 229 13.66 -3.10 -7.07
C ARG A 229 13.67 -3.43 -5.57
N SER A 230 12.64 -4.09 -5.05
CA SER A 230 12.66 -4.56 -3.66
C SER A 230 13.77 -5.58 -3.39
N MET A 231 14.19 -6.31 -4.43
CA MET A 231 15.19 -7.38 -4.36
C MET A 231 16.55 -6.97 -4.92
N SER A 232 16.60 -6.01 -5.85
CA SER A 232 17.82 -5.61 -6.57
C SER A 232 18.02 -4.09 -6.60
N PRO A 233 19.26 -3.59 -6.75
CA PRO A 233 19.52 -2.16 -6.93
C PRO A 233 18.90 -1.57 -8.21
N THR A 234 18.58 -0.28 -8.20
CA THR A 234 17.96 0.42 -9.36
C THR A 234 18.73 0.22 -10.67
N SER A 235 20.06 0.25 -10.65
CA SER A 235 20.89 0.09 -11.85
C SER A 235 20.76 -1.29 -12.48
N GLU A 236 20.58 -2.32 -11.67
CA GLU A 236 20.43 -3.71 -12.10
C GLU A 236 19.04 -3.93 -12.70
N VAL A 237 18.00 -3.44 -12.03
CA VAL A 237 16.62 -3.47 -12.53
C VAL A 237 16.50 -2.81 -13.91
N LEU A 238 17.09 -1.62 -14.09
CA LEU A 238 17.04 -0.90 -15.38
C LEU A 238 17.86 -1.54 -16.50
N ARG A 239 18.76 -2.48 -16.16
CA ARG A 239 19.55 -3.27 -17.12
C ARG A 239 18.79 -4.52 -17.55
N GLU A 240 18.13 -5.18 -16.61
CA GLU A 240 17.54 -6.52 -16.79
C GLU A 240 16.06 -6.48 -17.19
N VAL A 241 15.29 -5.53 -16.64
CA VAL A 241 13.87 -5.40 -16.96
C VAL A 241 13.71 -4.60 -18.26
N ARG A 242 13.09 -5.23 -19.26
CA ARG A 242 12.75 -4.58 -20.52
C ARG A 242 11.59 -3.60 -20.31
N LEU A 243 11.87 -2.30 -20.41
CA LEU A 243 10.86 -1.26 -20.35
C LEU A 243 9.99 -1.26 -21.62
N ARG A 244 8.66 -1.14 -21.46
CA ARG A 244 7.69 -1.10 -22.57
C ARG A 244 6.87 0.19 -22.59
N ASN A 245 6.45 0.65 -21.42
CA ASN A 245 5.55 1.78 -21.23
C ASN A 245 6.23 2.96 -20.49
N PHE A 246 7.46 2.77 -20.00
CA PHE A 246 8.25 3.84 -19.39
C PHE A 246 9.50 4.20 -20.21
N SER A 247 9.84 5.48 -20.21
CA SER A 247 11.19 5.92 -20.53
C SER A 247 12.15 5.52 -19.39
N ARG A 248 13.44 5.32 -19.70
CA ARG A 248 14.47 5.06 -18.67
C ARG A 248 14.49 6.13 -17.58
N ALA A 249 14.28 7.40 -17.94
CA ALA A 249 14.27 8.50 -16.99
C ALA A 249 13.08 8.41 -16.01
N THR A 250 11.88 8.13 -16.52
CA THR A 250 10.68 7.98 -15.68
C THR A 250 10.75 6.73 -14.82
N ALA A 251 11.20 5.59 -15.36
CA ALA A 251 11.43 4.36 -14.59
C ALA A 251 12.44 4.61 -13.46
N ASN A 252 13.55 5.28 -13.73
CA ASN A 252 14.53 5.63 -12.69
C ASN A 252 13.94 6.52 -11.59
N ARG A 253 13.08 7.49 -11.92
CA ARG A 253 12.38 8.31 -10.91
C ARG A 253 11.45 7.46 -10.03
N LEU A 254 10.64 6.59 -10.64
CA LEU A 254 9.77 5.66 -9.93
C LEU A 254 10.58 4.78 -8.96
N LEU A 255 11.66 4.15 -9.45
CA LEU A 255 12.49 3.25 -8.66
C LEU A 255 13.23 3.94 -7.51
N LYS A 256 13.54 5.24 -7.65
CA LYS A 256 14.11 6.06 -6.55
C LYS A 256 13.10 6.34 -5.43
N GLY A 257 11.80 6.20 -5.70
CA GLY A 257 10.76 6.28 -4.68
C GLY A 257 10.77 5.13 -3.67
N TYR A 258 11.43 4.02 -4.01
CA TYR A 258 11.59 2.88 -3.09
C TYR A 258 12.77 3.12 -2.14
N GLU A 259 12.47 3.29 -0.85
CA GLU A 259 13.40 3.80 0.15
C GLU A 259 14.29 2.71 0.77
N LEU A 260 13.86 1.45 0.76
CA LEU A 260 14.63 0.37 1.37
C LEU A 260 15.79 -0.08 0.48
N LYS A 261 16.87 -0.52 1.14
CA LYS A 261 17.98 -1.18 0.47
C LYS A 261 17.59 -2.63 0.18
N PRO A 262 17.97 -3.17 -1.00
CA PRO A 262 17.84 -4.59 -1.24
C PRO A 262 18.81 -5.33 -0.29
N ILE A 263 18.26 -6.21 0.54
CA ILE A 263 19.05 -6.99 1.51
C ILE A 263 18.85 -8.47 1.17
N PRO A 264 19.89 -9.18 0.71
CA PRO A 264 19.82 -10.61 0.49
C PRO A 264 19.52 -11.36 1.79
N PHE A 265 18.74 -12.43 1.69
CA PHE A 265 18.54 -13.34 2.82
C PHE A 265 19.81 -14.15 3.08
N ALA A 266 20.20 -14.22 4.35
CA ALA A 266 21.28 -15.11 4.78
C ALA A 266 20.72 -16.53 4.96
N ILE A 267 21.11 -17.44 4.08
CA ILE A 267 20.75 -18.87 4.19
C ILE A 267 21.82 -19.57 5.02
N ARG A 268 21.44 -20.24 6.10
CA ARG A 268 22.31 -21.18 6.80
C ARG A 268 22.21 -22.54 6.13
N VAL A 269 23.22 -22.90 5.35
CA VAL A 269 23.34 -24.26 4.81
C VAL A 269 23.68 -25.19 5.98
N LYS A 270 22.78 -26.14 6.32
CA LYS A 270 23.17 -27.28 7.16
C LYS A 270 24.06 -28.17 6.31
N GLU A 271 25.29 -28.43 6.77
CA GLU A 271 26.24 -29.30 6.06
C GLU A 271 25.56 -30.60 5.62
N LEU A 272 25.61 -30.86 4.30
CA LEU A 272 25.33 -32.18 3.76
C LEU A 272 26.38 -33.14 4.34
N VAL A 273 25.93 -34.09 5.17
CA VAL A 273 26.76 -35.21 5.59
C VAL A 273 27.24 -35.91 4.32
N ARG A 274 28.53 -35.72 3.99
CA ARG A 274 29.21 -36.50 2.95
C ARG A 274 29.29 -37.93 3.45
N ASN A 275 28.40 -38.79 2.99
CA ASN A 275 28.59 -40.23 3.10
C ASN A 275 29.80 -40.60 2.23
N PHE A 276 30.97 -40.63 2.84
CA PHE A 276 32.12 -41.33 2.29
C PHE A 276 31.83 -42.83 2.41
N VAL A 277 31.46 -43.45 1.29
CA VAL A 277 31.61 -44.90 1.14
C VAL A 277 33.07 -45.11 0.75
N CYS A 278 33.90 -45.52 1.71
CA CYS A 278 35.17 -46.15 1.40
C CYS A 278 34.86 -47.60 1.00
N GLU A 279 35.01 -47.91 -0.28
CA GLU A 279 35.19 -49.30 -0.73
C GLU A 279 36.64 -49.71 -0.47
N ALA A 280 36.81 -50.80 0.27
CA ALA A 280 37.93 -51.74 0.16
C ALA A 280 37.43 -53.13 0.63
#